data_AF-A0A966Q2F1-F1
#
_entry.id   AF-A0A966Q2F1-F1
#
_cell.length_a   1.000
_cell.length_b   1.000
_cell.length_c   1.000
_cell.angle_alpha   90.00
_cell.angle_beta   90.00
_cell.angle_gamma   90.00
#
_symmetry.space_group_name_H-M   'P 1'
#
loop_
_entity.id
_entity.type
_entity.pdbx_description
1 polymer ?
#
loop_
_entity_poly.entity_id
_entity_poly.type
_entity_poly.pdbx_seq_one_letter_code
_entity_poly.pdbx_strand_id
1 'polypeptide(L)'
;MATSNTALRVSDLDFFSIRNNLKDYLRSQSEFTDYDFEGSGMSVLLDVLSYNTYYNSFYLNMAANESFLDTAQLRQNILSHAKVINYVPSSSQGATAIVNVRVTPQDAEPLPSYISLDKYTTLLGQDKDGINYPFVTVNANTAYISNNSYLFSNVIIKQGEVVTRQFAMTSNNTSRRFSIPSQNVDTTTMVVTVQESASNTYTREFKPAEDITVITGDSLVYYVEENENLEYSIYFGDGILGYKPKDGNIISVTYLDTVGARSNNISKFAFTQKVDGVYNNNVRVSVISGTYGGVDKETPEQIRFRAPYFYSAQNRAVTVNDYEALITKDYQNIDAVSIWGGEDNDPVVYGKVYLSLKTKGYYSLTNLEKELIKQNLIQNRNVLTVIPEIVDPNYIFIQVRGKVTYNSALTSKTVGQLQQIIKDAINSYSINELNTFKSTFRKSRLQYYIENSDPSITGSDINVYLQSRNLITLNQTKNYEIKYNTPLQKGTFLEKLFTYPQITVLDSSATSRNVFFEEVPESYTGVDSIDIVNAGINYNNPTVTITGDGIGATATAQVVNGKIRTITVTNKGSGYTRAYVNIVDDRNGSEAIAIA
;
A
#
# COMPACT_ATOMS: atom_id res chain seq x y z
N MET A 1 -50.86 -16.78 44.91
CA MET A 1 -50.01 -17.45 43.90
C MET A 1 -49.86 -16.53 42.71
N ALA A 2 -48.70 -15.90 42.58
CA ALA A 2 -48.02 -15.53 41.33
C ALA A 2 -46.71 -14.87 41.75
N THR A 3 -45.66 -15.68 41.93
CA THR A 3 -44.28 -15.20 41.99
C THR A 3 -43.92 -14.69 40.59
N SER A 4 -44.37 -13.49 40.25
CA SER A 4 -43.95 -12.80 39.03
C SER A 4 -42.48 -12.45 39.20
N ASN A 5 -41.68 -12.86 38.22
CA ASN A 5 -40.23 -12.84 38.18
C ASN A 5 -39.63 -11.56 38.81
N THR A 6 -39.20 -11.64 40.07
CA THR A 6 -38.59 -10.56 40.89
C THR A 6 -37.13 -10.27 40.51
N ALA A 7 -36.68 -10.74 39.35
CA ALA A 7 -35.32 -10.55 38.89
C ALA A 7 -35.16 -9.16 38.26
N LEU A 8 -34.26 -8.35 38.80
CA LEU A 8 -33.80 -7.10 38.21
C LEU A 8 -33.31 -7.38 36.78
N ARG A 9 -34.01 -6.86 35.76
CA ARG A 9 -33.58 -7.00 34.37
C ARG A 9 -32.53 -5.92 34.04
N VAL A 10 -31.26 -6.29 34.00
CA VAL A 10 -30.12 -5.37 33.80
C VAL A 10 -29.70 -5.26 32.32
N SER A 11 -30.42 -5.92 31.40
CA SER A 11 -30.07 -5.93 29.97
C SER A 11 -30.39 -4.63 29.23
N ASP A 12 -31.36 -3.87 29.72
CA ASP A 12 -31.96 -2.77 28.97
C ASP A 12 -31.39 -1.44 29.49
N LEU A 13 -30.58 -0.78 28.66
CA LEU A 13 -29.84 0.44 29.03
C LEU A 13 -30.53 1.74 28.59
N ASP A 14 -31.70 1.65 27.95
CA ASP A 14 -32.46 2.84 27.57
C ASP A 14 -33.10 3.50 28.82
N PHE A 15 -33.16 4.83 28.83
CA PHE A 15 -33.70 5.62 29.94
C PHE A 15 -35.09 5.16 30.37
N PHE A 16 -36.01 4.98 29.42
CA PHE A 16 -37.37 4.56 29.73
C PHE A 16 -37.43 3.14 30.31
N SER A 17 -36.55 2.26 29.83
CA SER A 17 -36.45 0.88 30.32
C SER A 17 -35.89 0.83 31.74
N ILE A 18 -34.85 1.61 32.04
CA ILE A 18 -34.28 1.76 33.38
C ILE A 18 -35.33 2.32 34.35
N ARG A 19 -36.06 3.36 33.94
CA ARG A 19 -37.12 3.96 34.76
C ARG A 19 -38.22 2.96 35.09
N ASN A 20 -38.70 2.22 34.10
CA ASN A 20 -39.74 1.21 34.30
C ASN A 20 -39.25 0.06 35.19
N ASN A 21 -38.00 -0.37 35.02
CA ASN A 21 -37.40 -1.40 35.86
C ASN A 21 -37.27 -0.96 37.34
N LEU A 22 -36.80 0.28 37.56
CA LEU A 22 -36.69 0.86 38.90
C LEU A 22 -38.07 1.03 39.55
N LYS A 23 -39.07 1.45 38.78
CA LYS A 23 -40.46 1.54 39.21
C LYS A 23 -41.02 0.18 39.62
N ASP A 24 -40.80 -0.86 38.82
CA ASP A 24 -41.26 -2.22 39.13
C ASP A 24 -40.51 -2.81 40.34
N TYR A 25 -39.22 -2.52 40.49
CA TYR A 25 -38.44 -2.87 41.67
C TYR A 25 -39.01 -2.22 42.94
N LEU A 26 -39.29 -0.92 42.93
CA LEU A 26 -39.85 -0.22 44.10
C LEU A 26 -41.27 -0.68 44.44
N ARG A 27 -42.10 -1.03 43.44
CA ARG A 27 -43.42 -1.62 43.64
C ARG A 27 -43.38 -3.00 44.30
N SER A 28 -42.27 -3.73 44.19
CA SER A 28 -42.11 -5.05 44.81
C SER A 28 -41.75 -5.00 46.30
N GLN A 29 -41.36 -3.83 46.82
CA GLN A 29 -41.00 -3.64 48.23
C GLN A 29 -42.25 -3.52 49.11
N SER A 30 -42.23 -4.10 50.29
CA SER A 30 -43.35 -4.07 51.25
C SER A 30 -43.61 -2.69 51.87
N GLU A 31 -42.60 -1.82 51.83
CA GLU A 31 -42.55 -0.53 52.50
C GLU A 31 -43.32 0.57 51.74
N PHE A 32 -43.57 0.40 50.45
CA PHE A 32 -44.14 1.42 49.56
C PHE A 32 -45.44 0.97 48.86
N THR A 33 -46.20 0.06 49.46
CA THR A 33 -47.41 -0.51 48.85
C THR A 33 -48.53 0.52 48.57
N ASP A 34 -48.49 1.67 49.24
CA ASP A 34 -49.46 2.77 49.18
C ASP A 34 -49.01 3.94 48.28
N TYR A 35 -47.78 3.91 47.75
CA TYR A 35 -47.24 4.99 46.92
C TYR A 35 -47.63 4.84 45.45
N ASP A 36 -48.14 5.94 44.86
CA ASP A 36 -48.32 6.04 43.41
C ASP A 36 -47.06 6.62 42.74
N PHE A 37 -46.32 5.75 42.05
CA PHE A 37 -45.11 6.08 41.32
C PHE A 37 -45.35 6.88 40.02
N GLU A 38 -46.60 7.05 39.57
CA GLU A 38 -46.95 8.00 38.49
C GLU A 38 -47.32 9.39 39.02
N GLY A 39 -47.39 9.56 40.35
CA GLY A 39 -47.61 10.86 40.97
C GLY A 39 -46.47 11.84 40.67
N SER A 40 -46.80 13.10 40.38
CA SER A 40 -45.85 14.11 39.88
C SER A 40 -44.57 14.26 40.70
N GLY A 41 -44.65 14.22 42.03
CA GLY A 41 -43.48 14.31 42.91
C GLY A 41 -42.57 13.06 42.88
N MET A 42 -43.17 11.87 42.88
CA MET A 42 -42.43 10.61 42.87
C MET A 42 -41.87 10.29 41.47
N SER A 43 -42.61 10.64 40.41
CA SER A 43 -42.13 10.49 39.04
C SER A 43 -40.88 11.32 38.78
N VAL A 44 -40.82 12.57 39.24
CA VAL A 44 -39.61 13.41 39.06
C VAL A 44 -38.40 12.82 39.79
N LEU A 45 -38.60 12.27 40.99
CA LEU A 45 -37.52 11.60 41.72
C LEU A 45 -37.03 10.34 41.00
N LEU A 46 -37.97 9.53 40.49
CA LEU A 46 -37.67 8.38 39.64
C LEU A 46 -36.90 8.78 38.39
N ASP A 47 -37.28 9.88 37.74
CA ASP A 47 -36.60 10.38 36.54
C ASP A 47 -35.16 10.81 36.86
N VAL A 48 -34.91 11.50 37.98
CA VAL A 48 -33.56 11.90 38.41
C VAL A 48 -32.67 10.69 38.71
N LEU A 49 -33.19 9.69 39.41
CA LEU A 49 -32.44 8.47 39.72
C LEU A 49 -32.16 7.64 38.46
N SER A 50 -33.15 7.54 37.56
CA SER A 50 -33.00 6.85 36.27
C SER A 50 -32.00 7.56 35.37
N TYR A 51 -32.02 8.89 35.37
CA TYR A 51 -31.06 9.71 34.65
C TYR A 51 -29.64 9.50 35.18
N ASN A 52 -29.44 9.55 36.50
CA ASN A 52 -28.12 9.27 37.09
C ASN A 52 -27.62 7.86 36.76
N THR A 53 -28.51 6.86 36.82
CA THR A 53 -28.19 5.47 36.49
C THR A 53 -27.85 5.30 35.01
N TYR A 54 -28.57 5.97 34.11
CA TYR A 54 -28.28 5.99 32.68
C TYR A 54 -26.89 6.56 32.39
N TYR A 55 -26.55 7.71 32.99
CA TYR A 55 -25.22 8.30 32.86
C TYR A 55 -24.12 7.39 33.40
N ASN A 56 -24.33 6.79 34.57
CA ASN A 56 -23.37 5.85 35.16
C ASN A 56 -23.16 4.62 34.26
N SER A 57 -24.26 4.04 33.75
CA SER A 57 -24.18 2.93 32.81
C SER A 57 -23.41 3.31 31.54
N PHE A 58 -23.67 4.48 30.97
CA PHE A 58 -22.92 4.98 29.82
C PHE A 58 -21.43 5.11 30.14
N TYR A 59 -21.07 5.70 31.28
CA TYR A 59 -19.67 5.83 31.69
C TYR A 59 -18.98 4.49 31.93
N LEU A 60 -19.65 3.52 32.57
CA LEU A 60 -19.10 2.19 32.79
C LEU A 60 -18.93 1.42 31.48
N ASN A 61 -19.88 1.51 30.54
CA ASN A 61 -19.75 0.91 29.23
C ASN A 61 -18.60 1.55 28.44
N MET A 62 -18.47 2.87 28.48
CA MET A 62 -17.36 3.55 27.82
C MET A 62 -16.02 3.16 28.46
N ALA A 63 -15.92 3.14 29.79
CA ALA A 63 -14.71 2.71 30.50
C ALA A 63 -14.35 1.24 30.23
N ALA A 64 -15.35 0.35 30.17
CA ALA A 64 -15.16 -1.06 29.83
C ALA A 64 -14.67 -1.22 28.39
N ASN A 65 -15.28 -0.51 27.42
CA ASN A 65 -14.84 -0.51 26.04
C ASN A 65 -13.41 0.04 25.90
N GLU A 66 -13.03 1.06 26.65
CA GLU A 66 -11.66 1.62 26.64
C GLU A 66 -10.63 0.75 27.37
N SER A 67 -11.07 -0.24 28.16
CA SER A 67 -10.19 -1.12 28.94
C SER A 67 -9.54 -2.24 28.10
N PHE A 68 -10.07 -2.54 26.91
CA PHE A 68 -9.52 -3.55 26.02
C PHE A 68 -9.07 -2.93 24.70
N LEU A 69 -7.93 -3.39 24.17
CA LEU A 69 -7.32 -2.87 22.95
C LEU A 69 -8.24 -3.00 21.71
N ASP A 70 -9.04 -4.06 21.66
CA ASP A 70 -9.94 -4.35 20.54
C ASP A 70 -11.20 -3.46 20.53
N THR A 71 -11.73 -3.11 21.71
CA THR A 71 -12.93 -2.28 21.86
C THR A 71 -12.65 -0.79 22.06
N ALA A 72 -11.42 -0.41 22.44
CA ALA A 72 -11.06 0.98 22.70
C ALA A 72 -11.28 1.85 21.46
N GLN A 73 -11.89 3.02 21.64
CA GLN A 73 -12.18 3.97 20.57
C GLN A 73 -11.22 5.16 20.60
N LEU A 74 -10.80 5.59 21.79
CA LEU A 74 -9.85 6.69 21.93
C LEU A 74 -8.44 6.24 21.59
N ARG A 75 -7.79 6.93 20.64
CA ARG A 75 -6.41 6.66 20.22
C ARG A 75 -5.45 6.60 21.42
N GLN A 76 -5.53 7.56 22.34
CA GLN A 76 -4.65 7.62 23.52
C GLN A 76 -4.71 6.34 24.38
N ASN A 77 -5.88 5.71 24.48
CA ASN A 77 -6.03 4.47 25.25
C ASN A 77 -5.47 3.28 24.48
N ILE A 78 -5.69 3.23 23.16
CA ILE A 78 -5.05 2.26 22.27
C ILE A 78 -3.51 2.35 22.36
N LEU A 79 -2.96 3.57 22.39
CA LEU A 79 -1.52 3.82 22.56
C LEU A 79 -1.01 3.32 23.91
N SER A 80 -1.76 3.58 24.99
CA SER A 80 -1.41 3.11 26.33
C SER A 80 -1.36 1.58 26.40
N HIS A 81 -2.34 0.89 25.80
CA HIS A 81 -2.34 -0.57 25.69
C HIS A 81 -1.20 -1.08 24.82
N ALA A 82 -0.95 -0.45 23.66
CA ALA A 82 0.15 -0.81 22.76
C ALA A 82 1.53 -0.67 23.43
N LYS A 83 1.69 0.34 24.31
CA LYS A 83 2.90 0.54 25.09
C LYS A 83 3.20 -0.63 26.04
N VAL A 84 2.18 -1.23 26.66
CA VAL A 84 2.37 -2.39 27.57
C VAL A 84 3.02 -3.57 26.84
N ILE A 85 2.72 -3.72 25.55
CA ILE A 85 3.28 -4.77 24.68
C ILE A 85 4.49 -4.31 23.86
N ASN A 86 5.11 -3.19 24.25
CA ASN A 86 6.29 -2.60 23.61
C ASN A 86 6.10 -2.30 22.10
N TYR A 87 4.86 -2.01 21.70
CA TYR A 87 4.55 -1.52 20.36
C TYR A 87 4.51 0.01 20.39
N VAL A 88 5.52 0.63 19.78
CA VAL A 88 5.53 2.07 19.52
C VAL A 88 5.03 2.28 18.09
N PRO A 89 3.87 2.92 17.88
CA PRO A 89 3.36 3.20 16.55
C PRO A 89 4.29 4.14 15.80
N SER A 90 4.33 3.97 14.49
CA SER A 90 5.16 4.79 13.63
C SER A 90 4.56 6.19 13.44
N SER A 91 5.43 7.20 13.49
CA SER A 91 5.06 8.61 13.42
C SER A 91 4.74 9.06 12.00
N SER A 92 4.28 10.31 11.83
CA SER A 92 4.23 10.94 10.50
C SER A 92 5.65 11.00 9.91
N GLN A 93 5.77 10.72 8.61
CA GLN A 93 7.05 10.78 7.88
C GLN A 93 6.94 11.76 6.72
N GLY A 94 7.96 12.60 6.56
CA GLY A 94 8.03 13.57 5.46
C GLY A 94 8.42 12.92 4.13
N ALA A 95 7.83 13.37 3.02
CA ALA A 95 8.20 12.87 1.70
C ALA A 95 9.64 13.22 1.32
N THR A 96 10.33 12.32 0.65
CA THR A 96 11.71 12.45 0.19
C THR A 96 11.75 12.65 -1.32
N ALA A 97 12.67 13.46 -1.82
CA ALA A 97 12.97 13.61 -3.25
C ALA A 97 14.47 13.68 -3.51
N ILE A 98 14.85 13.36 -4.75
CA ILE A 98 16.24 13.44 -5.22
C ILE A 98 16.30 14.51 -6.30
N VAL A 99 17.14 15.51 -6.07
CA VAL A 99 17.28 16.67 -6.94
C VAL A 99 18.74 16.94 -7.31
N ASN A 100 18.95 17.47 -8.50
CA ASN A 100 20.22 18.06 -8.92
C ASN A 100 20.12 19.58 -8.78
N VAL A 101 21.08 20.17 -8.09
CA VAL A 101 21.14 21.62 -7.87
C VAL A 101 22.30 22.16 -8.68
N ARG A 102 21.99 23.02 -9.65
CA ARG A 102 23.00 23.76 -10.41
C ARG A 102 23.05 25.20 -9.92
N VAL A 103 24.25 25.66 -9.58
CA VAL A 103 24.52 27.06 -9.26
C VAL A 103 25.41 27.62 -10.37
N THR A 104 24.97 28.71 -11.01
CA THR A 104 25.74 29.40 -12.05
C THR A 104 26.09 30.80 -11.59
N PRO A 105 27.26 31.02 -10.97
CA PRO A 105 27.72 32.35 -10.53
C PRO A 105 27.61 33.39 -11.66
N GLN A 106 27.17 34.60 -11.34
CA GLN A 106 27.21 35.73 -12.28
C GLN A 106 28.60 36.40 -12.26
N ASP A 107 28.93 37.21 -13.27
CA ASP A 107 30.26 37.81 -13.48
C ASP A 107 30.80 38.65 -12.30
N ALA A 108 29.94 39.03 -11.35
CA ALA A 108 30.29 39.81 -10.15
C ALA A 108 30.39 38.97 -8.85
N GLU A 109 30.14 37.66 -8.91
CA GLU A 109 30.16 36.78 -7.72
C GLU A 109 31.50 36.02 -7.59
N PRO A 110 31.95 35.72 -6.36
CA PRO A 110 33.15 34.94 -6.15
C PRO A 110 33.03 33.55 -6.81
N LEU A 111 34.15 33.02 -7.30
CA LEU A 111 34.25 31.69 -7.93
C LEU A 111 35.26 30.83 -7.14
N PRO A 112 34.91 30.37 -5.93
CA PRO A 112 35.76 29.45 -5.18
C PRO A 112 35.96 28.10 -5.89
N SER A 113 36.94 27.30 -5.47
CA SER A 113 37.17 25.97 -6.07
C SER A 113 36.06 24.97 -5.75
N TYR A 114 35.37 25.16 -4.63
CA TYR A 114 34.21 24.39 -4.20
C TYR A 114 33.23 25.28 -3.45
N ILE A 115 31.97 24.85 -3.41
CA ILE A 115 30.92 25.44 -2.57
C ILE A 115 30.24 24.35 -1.76
N SER A 116 29.65 24.74 -0.63
CA SER A 116 28.92 23.84 0.26
C SER A 116 27.42 24.13 0.26
N LEU A 117 26.64 23.06 0.31
CA LEU A 117 25.21 23.09 0.57
C LEU A 117 25.02 22.49 1.96
N ASP A 118 24.79 23.34 2.95
CA ASP A 118 24.68 22.93 4.34
C ASP A 118 23.49 21.99 4.56
N LYS A 119 23.63 21.16 5.60
CA LYS A 119 22.51 20.37 6.12
C LYS A 119 21.39 21.33 6.56
N TYR A 120 20.15 20.93 6.36
CA TYR A 120 18.95 21.70 6.72
C TYR A 120 18.74 23.01 5.94
N THR A 121 19.37 23.16 4.78
CA THR A 121 19.05 24.27 3.86
C THR A 121 17.61 24.12 3.36
N THR A 122 16.81 25.18 3.44
CA THR A 122 15.37 25.16 3.11
C THR A 122 15.09 25.40 1.63
N LEU A 123 14.11 24.64 1.12
CA LEU A 123 13.53 24.74 -0.20
C LEU A 123 12.00 24.79 -0.06
N LEU A 124 11.32 25.41 -1.03
CA LEU A 124 9.88 25.32 -1.18
C LEU A 124 9.53 24.40 -2.34
N GLY A 125 8.78 23.35 -2.04
CA GLY A 125 8.12 22.51 -3.01
C GLY A 125 6.74 23.06 -3.34
N GLN A 126 6.45 23.26 -4.62
CA GLN A 126 5.13 23.73 -5.07
C GLN A 126 4.32 22.56 -5.62
N ASP A 127 3.16 22.29 -5.02
CA ASP A 127 2.22 21.28 -5.49
C ASP A 127 1.44 21.74 -6.73
N LYS A 128 0.74 20.81 -7.39
CA LYS A 128 -0.13 21.05 -8.56
C LYS A 128 -1.25 22.05 -8.26
N ASP A 129 -1.71 22.09 -7.01
CA ASP A 129 -2.75 23.00 -6.54
C ASP A 129 -2.20 24.37 -6.08
N GLY A 130 -0.88 24.60 -6.23
CA GLY A 130 -0.23 25.86 -5.90
C GLY A 130 0.09 26.07 -4.42
N ILE A 131 -0.17 25.07 -3.56
CA ILE A 131 0.22 25.08 -2.16
C ILE A 131 1.71 24.80 -2.04
N ASN A 132 2.41 25.59 -1.22
CA ASN A 132 3.84 25.45 -0.98
C ASN A 132 4.09 24.65 0.30
N TYR A 133 5.03 23.71 0.25
CA TYR A 133 5.47 22.91 1.38
C TYR A 133 6.99 23.09 1.60
N PRO A 134 7.46 23.22 2.86
CA PRO A 134 8.89 23.33 3.15
C PRO A 134 9.60 21.98 3.04
N PHE A 135 10.75 21.99 2.39
CA PHE A 135 11.68 20.88 2.25
C PHE A 135 13.06 21.29 2.76
N VAL A 136 13.83 20.33 3.25
CA VAL A 136 15.18 20.57 3.74
C VAL A 136 16.17 19.54 3.21
N THR A 137 17.43 19.94 3.09
CA THR A 137 18.53 19.00 2.78
C THR A 137 18.84 18.12 3.99
N VAL A 138 18.92 16.80 3.79
CA VAL A 138 19.17 15.84 4.88
C VAL A 138 20.65 15.79 5.24
N ASN A 139 21.53 15.97 4.26
CA ASN A 139 22.98 15.93 4.42
C ASN A 139 23.62 17.21 3.91
N ALA A 140 24.79 17.55 4.45
CA ALA A 140 25.65 18.55 3.84
C ALA A 140 26.27 17.95 2.57
N ASN A 141 26.22 18.68 1.47
CA ASN A 141 26.80 18.28 0.18
C ASN A 141 27.80 19.31 -0.28
N THR A 142 28.85 18.90 -0.98
CA THR A 142 29.83 19.81 -1.57
C THR A 142 29.86 19.63 -3.08
N ALA A 143 30.10 20.71 -3.81
CA ALA A 143 30.25 20.69 -5.26
C ALA A 143 31.49 21.46 -5.69
N TYR A 144 32.23 20.91 -6.65
CA TYR A 144 33.40 21.53 -7.26
C TYR A 144 33.00 22.27 -8.53
N ILE A 145 33.78 23.29 -8.89
CA ILE A 145 33.55 24.05 -10.11
C ILE A 145 33.76 23.19 -11.37
N SER A 146 32.82 23.26 -12.29
CA SER A 146 32.89 22.61 -13.61
C SER A 146 32.20 23.50 -14.65
N ASN A 147 32.94 23.91 -15.70
CA ASN A 147 32.44 24.82 -16.75
C ASN A 147 31.75 26.08 -16.19
N ASN A 148 32.40 26.77 -15.25
CA ASN A 148 31.88 27.99 -14.59
C ASN A 148 30.53 27.80 -13.87
N SER A 149 30.19 26.56 -13.49
CA SER A 149 29.00 26.23 -12.70
C SER A 149 29.33 25.19 -11.65
N TYR A 150 28.54 25.14 -10.58
CA TYR A 150 28.60 24.07 -9.58
C TYR A 150 27.38 23.18 -9.77
N LEU A 151 27.59 21.87 -9.71
CA LEU A 151 26.52 20.88 -9.81
C LEU A 151 26.57 19.98 -8.58
N PHE A 152 25.60 20.13 -7.68
CA PHE A 152 25.33 19.14 -6.65
C PHE A 152 24.45 18.06 -7.27
N SER A 153 25.01 16.86 -7.41
CA SER A 153 24.30 15.73 -7.98
C SER A 153 23.65 14.87 -6.89
N ASN A 154 22.44 14.37 -7.15
CA ASN A 154 21.71 13.43 -6.28
C ASN A 154 21.51 13.95 -4.83
N VAL A 155 21.21 15.25 -4.66
CA VAL A 155 20.91 15.81 -3.35
C VAL A 155 19.57 15.27 -2.85
N ILE A 156 19.60 14.63 -1.69
CA ILE A 156 18.40 14.14 -1.01
C ILE A 156 17.78 15.27 -0.20
N ILE A 157 16.54 15.60 -0.53
CA ILE A 157 15.71 16.54 0.22
C ILE A 157 14.55 15.79 0.87
N LYS A 158 14.17 16.20 2.07
CA LYS A 158 13.06 15.63 2.83
C LYS A 158 12.09 16.72 3.26
N GLN A 159 10.81 16.43 3.22
CA GLN A 159 9.77 17.36 3.61
C GLN A 159 9.81 17.58 5.12
N GLY A 160 9.70 18.83 5.53
CA GLY A 160 9.52 19.21 6.93
C GLY A 160 10.20 20.52 7.27
N GLU A 161 9.79 21.08 8.40
CA GLU A 161 10.48 22.20 9.04
C GLU A 161 11.41 21.66 10.13
N VAL A 162 12.66 22.14 10.14
CA VAL A 162 13.66 21.70 11.14
C VAL A 162 13.42 22.46 12.43
N VAL A 163 13.08 21.73 13.48
CA VAL A 163 12.88 22.28 14.82
C VAL A 163 13.93 21.68 15.74
N THR A 164 14.66 22.53 16.46
CA THR A 164 15.58 22.11 17.52
C THR A 164 15.05 22.58 18.86
N ARG A 165 14.88 21.64 19.80
CA ARG A 165 14.45 21.91 21.17
C ARG A 165 15.56 21.53 22.14
N GLN A 166 15.79 22.37 23.13
CA GLN A 166 16.78 22.12 24.17
C GLN A 166 16.08 21.95 25.51
N PHE A 167 16.50 20.93 26.25
CA PHE A 167 16.02 20.62 27.58
C PHE A 167 17.22 20.51 28.52
N ALA A 168 17.09 21.03 29.74
CA ALA A 168 18.10 20.83 30.77
C ALA A 168 17.74 19.60 31.60
N MET A 169 18.72 18.71 31.80
CA MET A 169 18.58 17.62 32.77
C MET A 169 18.69 18.20 34.18
N THR A 170 17.63 18.02 34.98
CA THR A 170 17.57 18.53 36.35
C THR A 170 17.27 17.37 37.30
N SER A 171 17.75 17.49 38.54
CA SER A 171 17.54 16.48 39.59
C SER A 171 16.06 16.26 39.95
N ASN A 172 15.20 17.24 39.67
CA ASN A 172 13.75 17.14 39.87
C ASN A 172 13.08 16.21 38.85
N ASN A 173 13.68 16.01 37.66
CA ASN A 173 13.14 15.14 36.62
C ASN A 173 13.60 13.70 36.84
N THR A 174 13.05 13.03 37.85
CA THR A 174 13.36 11.62 38.16
C THR A 174 12.93 10.66 37.06
N SER A 175 11.88 11.00 36.31
CA SER A 175 11.40 10.20 35.19
C SER A 175 12.29 10.31 33.95
N ARG A 176 13.16 11.33 33.87
CA ARG A 176 14.02 11.65 32.71
C ARG A 176 13.25 11.76 31.40
N ARG A 177 12.00 12.21 31.49
CA ARG A 177 11.12 12.40 30.33
C ARG A 177 11.14 13.85 29.88
N PHE A 178 11.11 14.05 28.56
CA PHE A 178 11.08 15.38 27.95
C PHE A 178 10.03 15.38 26.83
N SER A 179 9.02 16.24 26.97
CA SER A 179 7.92 16.34 26.01
C SER A 179 8.27 17.28 24.85
N ILE A 180 7.96 16.84 23.64
CA ILE A 180 8.10 17.59 22.40
C ILE A 180 6.69 18.08 22.01
N PRO A 181 6.45 19.41 21.99
CA PRO A 181 5.12 19.97 21.75
C PRO A 181 4.78 20.00 20.25
N SER A 182 4.78 18.83 19.60
CA SER A 182 4.34 18.64 18.22
C SER A 182 3.78 17.23 18.02
N GLN A 183 2.72 17.12 17.23
CA GLN A 183 2.04 15.87 16.90
C GLN A 183 2.54 15.23 15.59
N ASN A 184 3.31 15.95 14.76
CA ASN A 184 3.73 15.51 13.43
C ASN A 184 5.26 15.34 13.32
N VAL A 185 5.90 15.06 14.44
CA VAL A 185 7.33 14.78 14.54
C VAL A 185 7.68 13.55 13.72
N ASP A 186 8.66 13.66 12.82
CA ASP A 186 9.25 12.51 12.14
C ASP A 186 10.36 11.89 13.00
N THR A 187 9.98 10.83 13.73
CA THR A 187 10.87 10.08 14.63
C THR A 187 12.06 9.43 13.92
N THR A 188 11.95 9.14 12.60
CA THR A 188 13.06 8.53 11.82
C THR A 188 14.20 9.51 11.55
N THR A 189 13.90 10.80 11.57
CA THR A 189 14.88 11.89 11.34
C THR A 189 15.36 12.54 12.61
N MET A 190 14.84 12.09 13.76
CA MET A 190 15.13 12.69 15.04
C MET A 190 16.56 12.39 15.48
N VAL A 191 17.32 13.45 15.71
CA VAL A 191 18.68 13.39 16.22
C VAL A 191 18.69 13.93 17.64
N VAL A 192 19.06 13.09 18.60
CA VAL A 192 19.17 13.46 20.01
C VAL A 192 20.64 13.57 20.38
N THR A 193 21.08 14.76 20.74
CA THR A 193 22.43 15.00 21.25
C THR A 193 22.39 15.49 22.68
N VAL A 194 23.33 15.02 23.50
CA VAL A 194 23.49 15.44 24.89
C VAL A 194 24.83 16.14 25.03
N GLN A 195 24.78 17.41 25.37
CA GLN A 195 25.92 18.24 25.69
C GLN A 195 26.27 18.12 27.18
N GLU A 196 27.56 18.09 27.51
CA GLU A 196 28.01 17.88 28.90
C GLU A 196 27.60 19.05 29.83
N SER A 197 27.70 20.31 29.38
CA SER A 197 27.17 21.47 30.13
C SER A 197 27.15 22.73 29.28
N ALA A 198 26.58 23.83 29.78
CA ALA A 198 26.64 25.13 29.10
C ALA A 198 28.08 25.63 28.82
N SER A 199 29.07 25.21 29.63
CA SER A 199 30.48 25.59 29.46
C SER A 199 31.27 24.59 28.62
N ASN A 200 30.87 23.33 28.57
CA ASN A 200 31.53 22.28 27.80
C ASN A 200 30.64 21.86 26.62
N THR A 201 31.05 22.25 25.41
CA THR A 201 30.33 22.00 24.15
C THR A 201 30.50 20.58 23.60
N TYR A 202 31.21 19.70 24.31
CA TYR A 202 31.31 18.30 23.92
C TYR A 202 29.91 17.65 23.92
N THR A 203 29.52 17.09 22.77
CA THR A 203 28.22 16.46 22.55
C THR A 203 28.37 14.97 22.28
N ARG A 204 27.39 14.20 22.76
CA ARG A 204 27.25 12.76 22.50
C ARG A 204 25.91 12.52 21.81
N GLU A 205 25.92 11.79 20.71
CA GLU A 205 24.71 11.40 19.98
C GLU A 205 24.14 10.11 20.57
N PHE A 206 22.82 10.08 20.75
CA PHE A 206 22.09 8.92 21.24
C PHE A 206 21.27 8.31 20.10
N LYS A 207 21.14 6.98 20.09
CA LYS A 207 20.36 6.24 19.09
C LYS A 207 19.03 5.76 19.68
N PRO A 208 17.97 5.61 18.87
CA PRO A 208 16.74 4.99 19.35
C PRO A 208 17.00 3.54 19.78
N ALA A 209 16.38 3.13 20.88
CA ALA A 209 16.44 1.76 21.37
C ALA A 209 15.52 0.85 20.54
N GLU A 210 16.10 -0.15 19.87
CA GLU A 210 15.33 -1.14 19.08
C GLU A 210 15.13 -2.45 19.82
N ASP A 211 16.19 -2.98 20.44
CA ASP A 211 16.18 -4.27 21.13
C ASP A 211 16.82 -4.16 22.52
N ILE A 212 16.04 -4.45 23.54
CA ILE A 212 16.47 -4.42 24.94
C ILE A 212 17.52 -5.48 25.28
N THR A 213 17.59 -6.58 24.52
CA THR A 213 18.52 -7.69 24.82
C THR A 213 19.97 -7.36 24.50
N VAL A 214 20.21 -6.35 23.67
CA VAL A 214 21.56 -5.90 23.25
C VAL A 214 22.01 -4.66 24.02
N ILE A 215 21.09 -3.99 24.72
CA ILE A 215 21.35 -2.72 25.41
C ILE A 215 22.01 -2.98 26.76
N THR A 216 23.07 -2.21 27.05
CA THR A 216 23.79 -2.22 28.33
C THR A 216 23.69 -0.86 29.02
N GLY A 217 24.15 -0.76 30.26
CA GLY A 217 24.12 0.48 31.05
C GLY A 217 24.90 1.65 30.44
N ASP A 218 25.94 1.36 29.63
CA ASP A 218 26.75 2.38 28.95
C ASP A 218 26.27 2.71 27.54
N SER A 219 25.28 1.97 27.03
CA SER A 219 24.75 2.18 25.68
C SER A 219 24.07 3.54 25.57
N LEU A 220 24.52 4.38 24.63
CA LEU A 220 23.95 5.70 24.36
C LEU A 220 22.63 5.59 23.59
N VAL A 221 21.56 5.23 24.31
CA VAL A 221 20.24 5.00 23.75
C VAL A 221 19.16 5.88 24.37
N TYR A 222 18.14 6.22 23.59
CA TYR A 222 16.93 6.89 24.03
C TYR A 222 15.70 6.09 23.60
N TYR A 223 14.59 6.36 24.29
CA TYR A 223 13.29 5.77 24.01
C TYR A 223 12.29 6.87 23.63
N VAL A 224 11.32 6.54 22.79
CA VAL A 224 10.29 7.46 22.31
C VAL A 224 8.93 6.89 22.63
N GLU A 225 8.06 7.76 23.13
CA GLU A 225 6.66 7.44 23.43
C GLU A 225 5.74 8.53 22.89
N GLU A 226 4.52 8.16 22.53
CA GLU A 226 3.42 9.10 22.25
C GLU A 226 2.63 9.28 23.57
N ASN A 227 2.49 10.53 24.03
CA ASN A 227 1.75 10.92 25.22
C ASN A 227 0.23 10.93 24.96
N GLU A 228 -0.56 11.07 26.03
CA GLU A 228 -2.02 11.19 25.99
C GLU A 228 -2.50 12.35 25.10
N ASN A 229 -1.73 13.44 25.00
CA ASN A 229 -2.02 14.59 24.13
C ASN A 229 -1.65 14.38 22.64
N LEU A 230 -1.26 13.17 22.25
CA LEU A 230 -0.74 12.82 20.91
C LEU A 230 0.59 13.52 20.55
N GLU A 231 1.31 13.98 21.56
CA GLU A 231 2.64 14.58 21.46
C GLU A 231 3.72 13.53 21.72
N TYR A 232 4.93 13.72 21.20
CA TYR A 232 6.02 12.79 21.46
C TYR A 232 6.77 13.15 22.74
N SER A 233 7.19 12.16 23.51
CA SER A 233 8.12 12.31 24.62
C SER A 233 9.32 11.41 24.43
N ILE A 234 10.50 11.97 24.71
CA ILE A 234 11.73 11.20 24.76
C ILE A 234 12.11 10.94 26.22
N TYR A 235 12.74 9.79 26.46
CA TYR A 235 13.32 9.50 27.75
C TYR A 235 14.57 8.64 27.65
N PHE A 236 15.36 8.69 28.71
CA PHE A 236 16.66 8.03 28.77
C PHE A 236 16.68 6.88 29.77
N GLY A 237 17.69 6.03 29.62
CA GLY A 237 17.93 4.90 30.50
C GLY A 237 18.28 5.30 31.94
N ASP A 238 18.45 4.27 32.77
CA ASP A 238 18.75 4.37 34.20
C ASP A 238 20.17 3.98 34.60
N GLY A 239 21.04 3.71 33.62
CA GLY A 239 22.37 3.18 33.85
C GLY A 239 22.40 1.66 33.93
N ILE A 240 21.25 0.98 33.82
CA ILE A 240 21.16 -0.48 33.63
C ILE A 240 20.72 -0.75 32.19
N LEU A 241 19.61 -0.13 31.76
CA LEU A 241 19.06 -0.24 30.41
C LEU A 241 19.25 1.06 29.63
N GLY A 242 20.50 1.34 29.30
CA GLY A 242 20.94 2.54 28.60
C GLY A 242 21.52 3.61 29.52
N TYR A 243 22.35 4.46 28.95
CA TYR A 243 23.10 5.50 29.64
C TYR A 243 22.17 6.56 30.24
N LYS A 244 22.39 6.89 31.51
CA LYS A 244 21.69 7.95 32.23
C LYS A 244 22.43 9.28 32.07
N PRO A 245 21.82 10.31 31.44
CA PRO A 245 22.38 11.67 31.42
C PRO A 245 22.59 12.21 32.84
N LYS A 246 23.68 12.95 33.04
CA LYS A 246 23.98 13.60 34.33
C LYS A 246 23.13 14.86 34.48
N ASP A 247 22.89 15.25 35.72
CA ASP A 247 22.26 16.53 36.03
C ASP A 247 23.15 17.69 35.54
N GLY A 248 22.54 18.69 34.92
CA GLY A 248 23.24 19.81 34.29
C GLY A 248 23.58 19.61 32.81
N ASN A 249 23.42 18.39 32.27
CA ASN A 249 23.55 18.16 30.83
C ASN A 249 22.42 18.87 30.06
N ILE A 250 22.73 19.32 28.84
CA ILE A 250 21.75 19.93 27.93
C ILE A 250 21.43 18.93 26.83
N ILE A 251 20.17 18.53 26.75
CA ILE A 251 19.65 17.60 25.75
C ILE A 251 19.08 18.44 24.61
N SER A 252 19.68 18.31 23.42
CA SER A 252 19.19 18.94 22.20
C SER A 252 18.53 17.88 21.31
N VAL A 253 17.26 18.10 20.99
CA VAL A 253 16.47 17.25 20.09
C VAL A 253 16.20 18.03 18.82
N THR A 254 16.75 17.56 17.71
CA THR A 254 16.47 18.11 16.38
C THR A 254 15.60 17.13 15.62
N TYR A 255 14.47 17.58 15.10
CA TYR A 255 13.53 16.76 14.35
C TYR A 255 12.90 17.56 13.19
N LEU A 256 12.27 16.85 12.26
CA LEU A 256 11.44 17.45 11.22
C LEU A 256 9.97 17.43 11.65
N ASP A 257 9.31 18.58 11.58
CA ASP A 257 7.85 18.70 11.67
C ASP A 257 7.27 18.58 10.26
N THR A 258 6.47 17.54 10.01
CA THR A 258 6.09 17.10 8.66
C THR A 258 4.59 17.21 8.43
N VAL A 259 4.17 17.21 7.16
CA VAL A 259 2.74 17.18 6.77
C VAL A 259 2.29 15.80 6.25
N GLY A 260 3.14 14.79 6.41
CA GLY A 260 2.86 13.40 6.04
C GLY A 260 2.61 13.21 4.55
N ALA A 261 1.55 12.47 4.22
CA ALA A 261 1.25 11.99 2.86
C ALA A 261 0.89 13.10 1.87
N ARG A 262 0.50 14.28 2.35
CA ARG A 262 0.13 15.44 1.50
C ARG A 262 1.28 15.99 0.67
N SER A 263 2.51 15.69 1.06
CA SER A 263 3.72 16.19 0.40
C SER A 263 4.25 15.30 -0.72
N ASN A 264 3.52 14.25 -1.10
CA ASN A 264 3.89 13.35 -2.19
C ASN A 264 3.58 13.94 -3.58
N ASN A 265 4.28 13.47 -4.61
CA ASN A 265 4.11 13.86 -6.03
C ASN A 265 4.45 15.32 -6.40
N ILE A 266 5.25 16.00 -5.58
CA ILE A 266 5.77 17.34 -5.85
C ILE A 266 7.01 17.21 -6.74
N SER A 267 7.05 17.99 -7.83
CA SER A 267 8.11 17.94 -8.83
C SER A 267 8.74 19.31 -9.14
N LYS A 268 8.40 20.34 -8.37
CA LYS A 268 8.93 21.69 -8.53
C LYS A 268 9.48 22.17 -7.21
N PHE A 269 10.75 22.56 -7.19
CA PHE A 269 11.43 23.07 -6.00
C PHE A 269 12.14 24.38 -6.33
N ALA A 270 12.11 25.31 -5.38
CA ALA A 270 12.89 26.52 -5.41
C ALA A 270 13.58 26.70 -4.05
N PHE A 271 14.81 27.22 -4.05
CA PHE A 271 15.49 27.55 -2.80
C PHE A 271 14.86 28.80 -2.17
N THR A 272 14.71 28.79 -0.85
CA THR A 272 14.37 29.98 -0.05
C THR A 272 15.59 30.60 0.60
N GLN A 273 16.58 29.78 0.91
CA GLN A 273 17.86 30.20 1.51
C GLN A 273 18.97 30.26 0.45
N LYS A 274 19.98 31.10 0.75
CA LYS A 274 21.18 31.19 -0.08
C LYS A 274 22.01 29.91 0.05
N VAL A 275 22.48 29.38 -1.06
CA VAL A 275 23.48 28.31 -1.11
C VAL A 275 24.85 28.91 -0.78
N ASP A 276 25.60 28.26 0.11
CA ASP A 276 26.92 28.73 0.59
C ASP A 276 26.90 30.17 1.17
N GLY A 277 25.72 30.64 1.61
CA GLY A 277 25.51 32.00 2.11
C GLY A 277 25.53 33.12 1.05
N VAL A 278 25.83 32.81 -0.21
CA VAL A 278 26.04 33.80 -1.29
C VAL A 278 24.99 33.68 -2.40
N TYR A 279 24.75 32.48 -2.92
CA TYR A 279 24.03 32.27 -4.19
C TYR A 279 22.53 32.03 -3.97
N ASN A 280 21.64 32.80 -4.63
CA ASN A 280 20.17 32.60 -4.54
C ASN A 280 19.47 32.66 -5.91
N ASN A 281 19.66 33.74 -6.67
CA ASN A 281 18.89 33.98 -7.90
C ASN A 281 19.33 33.11 -9.10
N ASN A 282 20.54 32.57 -9.03
CA ASN A 282 21.19 31.75 -10.06
C ASN A 282 21.21 30.25 -9.75
N VAL A 283 20.44 29.83 -8.75
CA VAL A 283 20.27 28.43 -8.42
C VAL A 283 19.12 27.87 -9.25
N ARG A 284 19.35 26.72 -9.89
CA ARG A 284 18.34 25.97 -10.64
C ARG A 284 18.27 24.55 -10.09
N VAL A 285 17.07 24.15 -9.70
CA VAL A 285 16.80 22.80 -9.22
C VAL A 285 16.17 22.00 -10.35
N SER A 286 16.77 20.85 -10.65
CA SER A 286 16.24 19.87 -11.58
C SER A 286 15.90 18.59 -10.82
N VAL A 287 14.68 18.09 -11.01
CA VAL A 287 14.18 16.94 -10.26
C VAL A 287 14.56 15.66 -10.98
N ILE A 288 15.22 14.74 -10.27
CA ILE A 288 15.50 13.39 -10.77
C ILE A 288 14.31 12.48 -10.42
N SER A 289 13.84 12.57 -9.18
CA SER A 289 12.64 11.88 -8.70
C SER A 289 11.77 12.87 -7.93
N GLY A 290 10.48 12.95 -8.29
CA GLY A 290 9.50 13.71 -7.52
C GLY A 290 9.32 13.14 -6.12
N THR A 291 8.65 13.88 -5.23
CA THR A 291 8.54 13.47 -3.81
C THR A 291 7.71 12.23 -3.60
N TYR A 292 8.17 11.39 -2.68
CA TYR A 292 7.52 10.14 -2.32
C TYR A 292 7.85 9.71 -0.89
N GLY A 293 7.14 8.70 -0.39
CA GLY A 293 7.41 8.13 0.94
C GLY A 293 6.93 9.00 2.11
N GLY A 294 6.18 10.08 1.84
CA GLY A 294 5.46 10.79 2.89
C GLY A 294 4.28 9.95 3.35
N VAL A 295 4.16 9.74 4.66
CA VAL A 295 3.10 8.91 5.25
C VAL A 295 2.57 9.58 6.51
N ASP A 296 1.27 9.49 6.72
CA ASP A 296 0.64 9.97 7.95
C ASP A 296 0.90 8.98 9.10
N LYS A 297 0.72 9.43 10.34
CA LYS A 297 0.79 8.55 11.52
C LYS A 297 -0.19 7.38 11.39
N GLU A 298 0.17 6.21 11.94
CA GLU A 298 -0.68 5.01 11.87
C GLU A 298 -2.09 5.29 12.41
N THR A 299 -3.12 4.74 11.78
CA THR A 299 -4.49 4.90 12.27
C THR A 299 -4.76 4.00 13.49
N PRO A 300 -5.75 4.32 14.34
CA PRO A 300 -6.13 3.47 15.47
C PRO A 300 -6.41 2.01 15.08
N GLU A 301 -7.05 1.78 13.94
CA GLU A 301 -7.36 0.45 13.41
C GLU A 301 -6.11 -0.32 13.00
N GLN A 302 -5.14 0.37 12.39
CA GLN A 302 -3.85 -0.22 12.04
C GLN A 302 -3.09 -0.65 13.29
N ILE A 303 -3.09 0.18 14.34
CA ILE A 303 -2.44 -0.16 15.61
C ILE A 303 -3.12 -1.36 16.27
N ARG A 304 -4.45 -1.38 16.33
CA ARG A 304 -5.23 -2.50 16.88
C ARG A 304 -4.93 -3.82 16.17
N PHE A 305 -4.77 -3.78 14.84
CA PHE A 305 -4.44 -4.96 14.06
C PHE A 305 -2.98 -5.38 14.23
N ARG A 306 -2.02 -4.44 14.12
CA ARG A 306 -0.58 -4.74 14.07
C ARG A 306 0.04 -5.05 15.43
N ALA A 307 -0.40 -4.38 16.49
CA ALA A 307 0.26 -4.47 17.79
C ALA A 307 0.26 -5.89 18.39
N PRO A 308 -0.85 -6.66 18.35
CA PRO A 308 -0.85 -8.05 18.80
C PRO A 308 0.09 -8.97 17.99
N TYR A 309 0.16 -8.80 16.66
CA TYR A 309 1.06 -9.59 15.81
C TYR A 309 2.54 -9.23 16.02
N PHE A 310 2.84 -7.95 16.25
CA PHE A 310 4.19 -7.55 16.61
C PHE A 310 4.62 -8.19 17.95
N TYR A 311 3.72 -8.24 18.92
CA TYR A 311 3.97 -8.88 20.21
C TYR A 311 4.21 -10.40 20.06
N SER A 312 3.44 -11.09 19.22
CA SER A 312 3.64 -12.53 18.98
C SER A 312 4.97 -12.82 18.27
N ALA A 313 5.40 -11.95 17.37
CA ALA A 313 6.66 -12.10 16.63
C ALA A 313 7.91 -11.96 17.53
N GLN A 314 7.81 -11.31 18.70
CA GLN A 314 8.94 -11.06 19.61
C GLN A 314 10.18 -10.47 18.91
N ASN A 315 9.96 -9.52 17.99
CA ASN A 315 11.01 -8.90 17.18
C ASN A 315 11.80 -9.87 16.28
N ARG A 316 11.23 -11.04 15.94
CA ARG A 316 11.83 -12.06 15.05
C ARG A 316 10.83 -12.52 13.99
N ALA A 317 11.31 -12.74 12.77
CA ALA A 317 10.48 -13.17 11.65
C ALA A 317 10.60 -14.69 11.48
N VAL A 318 9.55 -15.44 11.85
CA VAL A 318 9.50 -16.90 11.66
C VAL A 318 8.33 -17.29 10.78
N THR A 319 7.13 -16.82 11.09
CA THR A 319 5.93 -17.08 10.31
C THR A 319 5.69 -15.98 9.27
N VAL A 320 4.91 -16.29 8.23
CA VAL A 320 4.49 -15.33 7.19
C VAL A 320 3.90 -14.05 7.81
N ASN A 321 3.09 -14.19 8.86
CA ASN A 321 2.47 -13.05 9.54
C ASN A 321 3.49 -12.20 10.33
N ASP A 322 4.55 -12.81 10.88
CA ASP A 322 5.60 -12.07 11.58
C ASP A 322 6.39 -11.17 10.61
N TYR A 323 6.70 -11.69 9.43
CA TYR A 323 7.30 -10.89 8.36
C TYR A 323 6.41 -9.72 7.99
N GLU A 324 5.11 -9.95 7.82
CA GLU A 324 4.16 -8.89 7.49
C GLU A 324 4.13 -7.81 8.58
N ALA A 325 4.01 -8.20 9.86
CA ALA A 325 3.98 -7.27 10.97
C ALA A 325 5.26 -6.43 11.09
N LEU A 326 6.44 -7.06 10.94
CA LEU A 326 7.73 -6.36 11.06
C LEU A 326 7.98 -5.42 9.88
N ILE A 327 7.69 -5.84 8.65
CA ILE A 327 7.88 -5.01 7.46
C ILE A 327 6.94 -3.81 7.49
N THR A 328 5.66 -4.04 7.80
CA THR A 328 4.66 -2.98 7.79
C THR A 328 4.83 -1.96 8.92
N LYS A 329 5.44 -2.36 10.04
CA LYS A 329 5.86 -1.47 11.13
C LYS A 329 7.03 -0.58 10.69
N ASP A 330 8.12 -1.18 10.24
CA ASP A 330 9.38 -0.46 10.01
C ASP A 330 9.32 0.38 8.72
N TYR A 331 8.51 -0.02 7.74
CA TYR A 331 8.34 0.67 6.47
C TYR A 331 6.88 1.02 6.21
N GLN A 332 6.45 2.15 6.77
CA GLN A 332 5.09 2.68 6.57
C GLN A 332 4.73 3.04 5.13
N ASN A 333 5.72 3.32 4.27
CA ASN A 333 5.50 3.57 2.85
C ASN A 333 5.00 2.31 2.11
N ILE A 334 5.03 1.15 2.75
CA ILE A 334 4.47 -0.08 2.22
C ILE A 334 2.97 -0.11 2.55
N ASP A 335 2.17 -0.20 1.50
CA ASP A 335 0.70 -0.25 1.56
C ASP A 335 0.23 -1.67 1.89
N ALA A 336 0.83 -2.64 1.22
CA ALA A 336 0.52 -4.05 1.40
C ALA A 336 1.77 -4.90 1.21
N VAL A 337 1.77 -6.07 1.84
CA VAL A 337 2.83 -7.09 1.73
C VAL A 337 2.20 -8.44 1.41
N SER A 338 2.83 -9.20 0.50
CA SER A 338 2.55 -10.62 0.31
C SER A 338 3.84 -11.38 0.51
N ILE A 339 3.81 -12.36 1.41
CA ILE A 339 4.93 -13.23 1.71
C ILE A 339 4.52 -14.67 1.44
N TRP A 340 5.40 -15.45 0.84
CA TRP A 340 5.23 -16.89 0.64
C TRP A 340 6.55 -17.63 0.74
N GLY A 341 6.48 -18.89 1.15
CA GLY A 341 7.63 -19.77 1.17
C GLY A 341 8.03 -20.18 -0.24
N GLY A 342 9.31 -20.46 -0.45
CA GLY A 342 9.81 -20.91 -1.74
C GLY A 342 9.27 -22.28 -2.17
N GLU A 343 8.72 -23.06 -1.23
CA GLU A 343 7.93 -24.28 -1.47
C GLU A 343 6.64 -24.02 -2.26
N ASP A 344 6.02 -22.86 -2.06
CA ASP A 344 4.77 -22.43 -2.73
C ASP A 344 5.04 -21.59 -3.99
N ASN A 345 6.31 -21.33 -4.30
CA ASN A 345 6.70 -20.54 -5.45
C ASN A 345 6.62 -21.35 -6.75
N ASP A 346 6.33 -20.69 -7.88
CA ASP A 346 6.38 -21.30 -9.21
C ASP A 346 7.48 -20.62 -10.05
N PRO A 347 8.63 -21.28 -10.33
CA PRO A 347 9.00 -22.63 -9.93
C PRO A 347 9.42 -22.75 -8.44
N VAL A 348 9.30 -23.95 -7.89
CA VAL A 348 9.58 -24.24 -6.47
C VAL A 348 11.07 -24.11 -6.16
N VAL A 349 11.43 -23.32 -5.13
CA VAL A 349 12.82 -23.11 -4.68
C VAL A 349 12.90 -23.13 -3.15
N TYR A 350 13.38 -24.23 -2.57
CA TYR A 350 13.48 -24.38 -1.11
C TYR A 350 14.54 -23.48 -0.48
N GLY A 351 14.37 -23.17 0.82
CA GLY A 351 15.32 -22.36 1.61
C GLY A 351 15.22 -20.85 1.35
N LYS A 352 14.22 -20.42 0.57
CA LYS A 352 13.93 -19.03 0.30
C LYS A 352 12.55 -18.63 0.80
N VAL A 353 12.41 -17.37 1.19
CA VAL A 353 11.13 -16.71 1.42
C VAL A 353 11.02 -15.56 0.44
N TYR A 354 9.91 -15.52 -0.30
CA TYR A 354 9.64 -14.49 -1.27
C TYR A 354 8.74 -13.43 -0.66
N LEU A 355 9.05 -12.18 -0.96
CA LEU A 355 8.31 -11.02 -0.50
C LEU A 355 7.96 -10.13 -1.68
N SER A 356 6.68 -9.79 -1.80
CA SER A 356 6.22 -8.78 -2.73
C SER A 356 5.64 -7.61 -1.96
N LEU A 357 6.20 -6.43 -2.22
CA LEU A 357 5.94 -5.21 -1.46
C LEU A 357 5.34 -4.17 -2.41
N LYS A 358 4.16 -3.67 -2.06
CA LYS A 358 3.49 -2.58 -2.78
C LYS A 358 3.69 -1.29 -2.00
N THR A 359 4.23 -0.25 -2.61
CA THR A 359 4.38 1.06 -1.95
C THR A 359 3.14 1.94 -2.13
N LYS A 360 2.97 2.95 -1.27
CA LYS A 360 1.84 3.90 -1.25
C LYS A 360 1.87 4.96 -2.36
N GLY A 361 2.65 4.75 -3.43
CA GLY A 361 2.69 5.67 -4.58
C GLY A 361 3.29 5.06 -5.83
N TYR A 362 4.47 4.47 -5.72
CA TYR A 362 5.13 3.81 -6.84
C TYR A 362 4.75 2.33 -6.93
N TYR A 363 4.56 1.85 -8.16
CA TYR A 363 4.26 0.45 -8.44
C TYR A 363 5.47 -0.49 -8.23
N SER A 364 6.65 0.02 -7.88
CA SER A 364 7.81 -0.82 -7.61
C SER A 364 8.80 -0.11 -6.69
N LEU A 365 9.50 -0.87 -5.87
CA LEU A 365 10.63 -0.40 -5.08
C LEU A 365 11.88 -0.23 -5.97
N THR A 366 12.71 0.74 -5.66
CA THR A 366 14.03 0.85 -6.29
C THR A 366 14.94 -0.29 -5.82
N ASN A 367 15.94 -0.67 -6.63
CA ASN A 367 16.88 -1.74 -6.26
C ASN A 367 17.63 -1.42 -4.96
N LEU A 368 17.93 -0.14 -4.70
CA LEU A 368 18.59 0.28 -3.46
C LEU A 368 17.69 0.05 -2.24
N GLU A 369 16.40 0.41 -2.33
CA GLU A 369 15.45 0.19 -1.23
C GLU A 369 15.25 -1.30 -0.95
N LYS A 370 15.19 -2.14 -1.98
CA LYS A 370 15.11 -3.60 -1.81
C LYS A 370 16.30 -4.13 -1.03
N GLU A 371 17.51 -3.69 -1.36
CA GLU A 371 18.71 -4.11 -0.63
C GLU A 371 18.73 -3.56 0.80
N LEU A 372 18.29 -2.32 1.03
CA LEU A 372 18.17 -1.75 2.38
C LEU A 372 17.17 -2.51 3.25
N ILE A 373 16.00 -2.86 2.72
CA ILE A 373 15.00 -3.67 3.44
C ILE A 373 15.57 -5.06 3.76
N LYS A 374 16.25 -5.68 2.78
CA LYS A 374 16.86 -7.00 2.93
C LYS A 374 17.95 -7.02 4.01
N GLN A 375 18.83 -6.01 4.02
CA GLN A 375 19.93 -5.91 4.98
C GLN A 375 19.46 -5.52 6.38
N ASN A 376 18.63 -4.48 6.51
CA ASN A 376 18.25 -3.95 7.82
C ASN A 376 17.25 -4.84 8.56
N LEU A 377 16.23 -5.33 7.85
CA LEU A 377 15.14 -6.06 8.49
C LEU A 377 15.44 -7.56 8.55
N ILE A 378 15.80 -8.14 7.41
CA ILE A 378 15.66 -9.58 7.26
C ILE A 378 16.93 -10.32 7.68
N GLN A 379 18.14 -9.80 7.46
CA GLN A 379 19.34 -10.51 7.92
C GLN A 379 19.47 -10.53 9.46
N ASN A 380 19.00 -9.49 10.14
CA ASN A 380 19.16 -9.38 11.60
C ASN A 380 18.04 -10.10 12.38
N ARG A 381 16.84 -10.25 11.81
CA ARG A 381 15.66 -10.77 12.51
C ARG A 381 15.11 -12.09 11.96
N ASN A 382 15.62 -12.59 10.83
CA ASN A 382 15.22 -13.88 10.25
C ASN A 382 15.98 -15.06 10.86
N VAL A 383 15.40 -16.25 10.70
CA VAL A 383 16.08 -17.53 10.87
C VAL A 383 17.25 -17.64 9.90
N LEU A 384 18.43 -17.99 10.42
CA LEU A 384 19.70 -18.02 9.69
C LEU A 384 19.68 -18.88 8.40
N THR A 385 18.82 -19.90 8.34
CA THR A 385 18.74 -20.85 7.24
C THR A 385 17.89 -20.39 6.06
N VAL A 386 17.12 -19.30 6.21
CA VAL A 386 16.18 -18.83 5.20
C VAL A 386 16.73 -17.57 4.53
N ILE A 387 16.77 -17.56 3.20
CA ILE A 387 17.23 -16.39 2.44
C ILE A 387 16.02 -15.64 1.87
N PRO A 388 15.82 -14.36 2.24
CA PRO A 388 14.74 -13.56 1.68
C PRO A 388 15.06 -13.07 0.27
N GLU A 389 14.04 -13.03 -0.58
CA GLU A 389 14.10 -12.49 -1.92
C GLU A 389 12.88 -11.59 -2.18
N ILE A 390 13.13 -10.34 -2.58
CA ILE A 390 12.05 -9.37 -2.88
C ILE A 390 11.77 -9.41 -4.38
N VAL A 391 10.53 -9.72 -4.73
CA VAL A 391 10.04 -9.79 -6.11
C VAL A 391 9.01 -8.69 -6.36
N ASP A 392 9.10 -8.04 -7.52
CA ASP A 392 8.18 -6.97 -7.86
C ASP A 392 6.75 -7.48 -8.04
N PRO A 393 5.74 -6.79 -7.49
CA PRO A 393 4.35 -7.14 -7.70
C PRO A 393 3.94 -6.93 -9.16
N ASN A 394 3.10 -7.84 -9.67
CA ASN A 394 2.40 -7.65 -10.93
C ASN A 394 1.01 -7.04 -10.68
N TYR A 395 0.64 -6.02 -11.45
CA TYR A 395 -0.63 -5.30 -11.28
C TYR A 395 -1.58 -5.57 -12.44
N ILE A 396 -2.81 -5.93 -12.08
CA ILE A 396 -3.94 -5.95 -13.00
C ILE A 396 -4.81 -4.75 -12.65
N PHE A 397 -4.98 -3.84 -13.61
CA PHE A 397 -5.82 -2.67 -13.47
C PHE A 397 -7.25 -3.01 -13.83
N ILE A 398 -8.18 -2.51 -13.03
CA ILE A 398 -9.61 -2.68 -13.25
C ILE A 398 -10.15 -1.37 -13.80
N GLN A 399 -10.54 -1.37 -15.07
CA GLN A 399 -11.18 -0.23 -15.71
C GLN A 399 -12.69 -0.34 -15.57
N VAL A 400 -13.27 0.56 -14.77
CA VAL A 400 -14.71 0.66 -14.57
C VAL A 400 -15.27 1.71 -15.53
N ARG A 401 -16.29 1.33 -16.31
CA ARG A 401 -17.07 2.25 -17.15
C ARG A 401 -18.53 2.08 -16.81
N GLY A 402 -19.26 3.17 -16.61
CA GLY A 402 -20.64 3.05 -16.19
C GLY A 402 -21.42 4.35 -16.25
N LYS A 403 -22.70 4.25 -15.89
CA LYS A 403 -23.63 5.36 -15.75
C LYS A 403 -24.21 5.33 -14.34
N VAL A 404 -24.31 6.49 -13.72
CA VAL A 404 -24.92 6.67 -12.40
C VAL A 404 -26.13 7.59 -12.56
N THR A 405 -27.26 7.18 -12.00
CA THR A 405 -28.50 7.96 -12.00
C THR A 405 -28.73 8.57 -10.62
N TYR A 406 -29.17 9.83 -10.58
CA TYR A 406 -29.45 10.55 -9.35
C TYR A 406 -30.74 11.37 -9.46
N ASN A 407 -31.36 11.67 -8.33
CA ASN A 407 -32.54 12.50 -8.22
C ASN A 407 -32.14 13.95 -7.87
N SER A 408 -32.34 14.88 -8.80
CA SER A 408 -32.00 16.29 -8.61
C SER A 408 -32.84 17.01 -7.56
N ALA A 409 -33.97 16.46 -7.11
CA ALA A 409 -34.80 17.07 -6.07
C ALA A 409 -34.23 16.89 -4.65
N LEU A 410 -33.36 15.89 -4.45
CA LEU A 410 -32.80 15.54 -3.14
C LEU A 410 -31.42 16.18 -2.88
N THR A 411 -30.86 16.91 -3.85
CA THR A 411 -29.51 17.46 -3.75
C THR A 411 -29.42 18.86 -4.33
N SER A 412 -28.64 19.72 -3.66
CA SER A 412 -28.26 21.05 -4.14
C SER A 412 -26.89 21.07 -4.81
N LYS A 413 -26.22 19.91 -4.90
CA LYS A 413 -24.86 19.78 -5.44
C LYS A 413 -24.88 19.83 -6.98
N THR A 414 -23.84 20.41 -7.55
CA THR A 414 -23.66 20.42 -9.02
C THR A 414 -23.26 19.05 -9.54
N VAL A 415 -23.48 18.79 -10.84
CA VAL A 415 -23.07 17.54 -11.49
C VAL A 415 -21.58 17.27 -11.33
N GLY A 416 -20.74 18.30 -11.44
CA GLY A 416 -19.29 18.16 -11.25
C GLY A 416 -18.90 17.75 -9.83
N GLN A 417 -19.59 18.30 -8.81
CA GLN A 417 -19.36 17.91 -7.42
C GLN A 417 -19.81 16.47 -7.15
N LEU A 418 -20.96 16.04 -7.70
CA LEU A 418 -21.41 14.65 -7.58
C LEU A 418 -20.44 13.68 -8.27
N GLN A 419 -19.91 14.04 -9.45
CA GLN A 419 -18.89 13.24 -10.12
C GLN A 419 -17.61 13.08 -9.28
N GLN A 420 -17.19 14.13 -8.56
CA GLN A 420 -16.03 14.05 -7.68
C GLN A 420 -16.31 13.15 -6.47
N ILE A 421 -17.46 13.31 -5.82
CA ILE A 421 -17.87 12.45 -4.69
C ILE A 421 -17.89 10.97 -5.10
N ILE A 422 -18.43 10.65 -6.28
CA ILE A 422 -18.45 9.29 -6.80
C ILE A 422 -17.03 8.77 -7.05
N LYS A 423 -16.14 9.58 -7.64
CA LYS A 423 -14.73 9.20 -7.83
C LYS A 423 -14.02 8.96 -6.49
N ASP A 424 -14.29 9.80 -5.50
CA ASP A 424 -13.72 9.67 -4.16
C ASP A 424 -14.23 8.39 -3.48
N ALA A 425 -15.51 8.05 -3.62
CA ALA A 425 -16.06 6.79 -3.13
C ALA A 425 -15.44 5.55 -3.80
N ILE A 426 -15.21 5.60 -5.12
CA ILE A 426 -14.49 4.54 -5.85
C ILE A 426 -13.05 4.42 -5.34
N ASN A 427 -12.37 5.54 -5.09
CA ASN A 427 -11.02 5.56 -4.52
C ASN A 427 -11.02 5.00 -3.09
N SER A 428 -12.02 5.32 -2.27
CA SER A 428 -12.17 4.76 -0.92
C SER A 428 -12.36 3.26 -0.95
N TYR A 429 -13.18 2.72 -1.86
CA TYR A 429 -13.30 1.27 -2.05
C TYR A 429 -11.96 0.63 -2.45
N SER A 430 -11.23 1.27 -3.37
CA SER A 430 -9.89 0.81 -3.77
C SER A 430 -8.94 0.73 -2.58
N ILE A 431 -8.87 1.78 -1.74
CA ILE A 431 -8.00 1.85 -0.57
C ILE A 431 -8.40 0.85 0.51
N ASN A 432 -9.70 0.74 0.81
CA ASN A 432 -10.17 -0.05 1.95
C ASN A 432 -10.30 -1.55 1.65
N GLU A 433 -10.66 -1.92 0.42
CA GLU A 433 -10.95 -3.32 0.08
C GLU A 433 -9.99 -3.94 -0.94
N LEU A 434 -9.48 -3.20 -1.94
CA LEU A 434 -8.69 -3.80 -3.04
C LEU A 434 -7.19 -3.67 -2.88
N ASN A 435 -6.71 -2.60 -2.24
CA ASN A 435 -5.30 -2.26 -2.22
C ASN A 435 -4.45 -3.17 -1.31
N THR A 436 -5.09 -4.11 -0.63
CA THR A 436 -4.47 -5.20 0.14
C THR A 436 -4.24 -6.44 -0.71
N PHE A 437 -3.21 -7.22 -0.37
CA PHE A 437 -3.00 -8.52 -1.01
C PHE A 437 -4.10 -9.52 -0.60
N LYS A 438 -4.40 -10.48 -1.49
CA LYS A 438 -5.49 -11.48 -1.34
C LYS A 438 -6.91 -10.89 -1.31
N SER A 439 -7.07 -9.60 -1.64
CA SER A 439 -8.39 -9.01 -1.85
C SER A 439 -9.06 -9.60 -3.09
N THR A 440 -10.39 -9.70 -3.05
CA THR A 440 -11.19 -10.15 -4.21
C THR A 440 -12.05 -8.99 -4.66
N PHE A 441 -11.91 -8.61 -5.93
CA PHE A 441 -12.79 -7.59 -6.51
C PHE A 441 -14.23 -8.09 -6.61
N ARG A 442 -15.16 -7.36 -5.99
CA ARG A 442 -16.60 -7.65 -6.04
C ARG A 442 -17.34 -6.47 -6.65
N LYS A 443 -17.89 -6.65 -7.85
CA LYS A 443 -18.65 -5.62 -8.58
C LYS A 443 -19.78 -5.03 -7.72
N SER A 444 -20.54 -5.86 -7.02
CA SER A 444 -21.66 -5.44 -6.18
C SER A 444 -21.23 -4.57 -4.99
N ARG A 445 -20.06 -4.84 -4.39
CA ARG A 445 -19.51 -4.00 -3.32
C ARG A 445 -19.13 -2.63 -3.85
N LEU A 446 -18.49 -2.55 -5.01
CA LEU A 446 -18.21 -1.26 -5.64
C LEU A 446 -19.49 -0.45 -5.92
N GLN A 447 -20.55 -1.09 -6.43
CA GLN A 447 -21.85 -0.43 -6.64
C GLN A 447 -22.43 0.11 -5.33
N TYR A 448 -22.36 -0.67 -4.25
CA TYR A 448 -22.81 -0.24 -2.92
C TYR A 448 -22.05 1.00 -2.43
N TYR A 449 -20.73 1.08 -2.63
CA TYR A 449 -19.96 2.29 -2.28
C TYR A 449 -20.39 3.52 -3.11
N ILE A 450 -20.69 3.34 -4.39
CA ILE A 450 -21.17 4.42 -5.26
C ILE A 450 -22.56 4.88 -4.80
N GLU A 451 -23.47 3.96 -4.52
CA GLU A 451 -24.86 4.26 -4.14
C GLU A 451 -24.97 4.91 -2.75
N ASN A 452 -24.10 4.56 -1.81
CA ASN A 452 -24.05 5.21 -0.48
C ASN A 452 -23.23 6.50 -0.44
N SER A 453 -22.60 6.90 -1.56
CA SER A 453 -21.78 8.11 -1.57
C SER A 453 -22.61 9.39 -1.41
N ASP A 454 -23.87 9.38 -1.87
CA ASP A 454 -24.81 10.47 -1.67
C ASP A 454 -26.26 9.96 -1.65
N PRO A 455 -27.12 10.42 -0.72
CA PRO A 455 -28.52 10.00 -0.63
C PRO A 455 -29.36 10.27 -1.89
N SER A 456 -28.92 11.18 -2.77
CA SER A 456 -29.61 11.47 -4.03
C SER A 456 -29.39 10.43 -5.13
N ILE A 457 -28.41 9.53 -4.98
CA ILE A 457 -28.11 8.50 -5.98
C ILE A 457 -29.17 7.41 -5.94
N THR A 458 -29.80 7.15 -7.08
CA THR A 458 -30.88 6.16 -7.19
C THR A 458 -30.42 4.82 -7.74
N GLY A 459 -29.30 4.78 -8.46
CA GLY A 459 -28.76 3.53 -9.00
C GLY A 459 -27.48 3.70 -9.81
N SER A 460 -26.75 2.59 -9.95
CA SER A 460 -25.49 2.53 -10.68
C SER A 460 -25.43 1.34 -11.64
N ASP A 461 -25.14 1.60 -12.92
CA ASP A 461 -24.87 0.57 -13.92
C ASP A 461 -23.40 0.64 -14.34
N ILE A 462 -22.63 -0.41 -14.04
CA ILE A 462 -21.18 -0.45 -14.26
C ILE A 462 -20.76 -1.70 -15.05
N ASN A 463 -19.84 -1.51 -15.98
CA ASN A 463 -19.11 -2.53 -16.73
C ASN A 463 -17.63 -2.51 -16.30
N VAL A 464 -17.00 -3.68 -16.25
CA VAL A 464 -15.66 -3.87 -15.72
C VAL A 464 -14.78 -4.51 -16.78
N TYR A 465 -13.64 -3.90 -17.05
CA TYR A 465 -12.63 -4.39 -17.98
C TYR A 465 -11.30 -4.58 -17.25
N LEU A 466 -10.54 -5.61 -17.62
CA LEU A 466 -9.21 -5.85 -17.07
C LEU A 466 -8.15 -5.30 -18.01
N GLN A 467 -7.18 -4.59 -17.45
CA GLN A 467 -6.04 -4.04 -18.17
C GLN A 467 -4.75 -4.53 -17.51
N SER A 468 -3.89 -5.19 -18.28
CA SER A 468 -2.51 -5.47 -17.85
C SER A 468 -1.57 -4.47 -18.49
N ARG A 469 -0.59 -3.96 -17.72
CA ARG A 469 0.42 -3.01 -18.21
C ARG A 469 1.79 -3.68 -18.10
N ASN A 470 2.38 -4.04 -19.23
CA ASN A 470 3.68 -4.70 -19.28
C ASN A 470 4.67 -3.82 -20.06
N LEU A 471 5.90 -3.73 -19.55
CA LEU A 471 7.00 -3.06 -20.24
C LEU A 471 7.65 -4.04 -21.23
N ILE A 472 7.73 -3.64 -22.49
CA ILE A 472 8.37 -4.42 -23.56
C ILE A 472 9.85 -4.02 -23.61
N THR A 473 10.75 -4.99 -23.46
CA THR A 473 12.18 -4.81 -23.72
C THR A 473 12.42 -4.73 -25.22
N LEU A 474 12.93 -3.58 -25.68
CA LEU A 474 13.23 -3.33 -27.08
C LEU A 474 14.50 -4.09 -27.53
N ASN A 475 14.62 -4.36 -28.83
CA ASN A 475 15.80 -4.95 -29.47
C ASN A 475 16.19 -6.38 -29.01
N GLN A 476 15.27 -7.11 -28.37
CA GLN A 476 15.46 -8.52 -28.02
C GLN A 476 14.21 -9.32 -28.39
N THR A 477 14.41 -10.52 -28.93
CA THR A 477 13.31 -11.47 -29.13
C THR A 477 13.03 -12.13 -27.78
N LYS A 478 11.88 -11.83 -27.18
CA LYS A 478 11.47 -12.36 -25.88
C LYS A 478 9.98 -12.69 -25.90
N ASN A 479 9.63 -13.83 -25.32
CA ASN A 479 8.23 -14.22 -25.12
C ASN A 479 7.68 -13.51 -23.89
N TYR A 480 6.48 -12.94 -24.01
CA TYR A 480 5.76 -12.32 -22.90
C TYR A 480 4.54 -13.19 -22.57
N GLU A 481 4.49 -13.70 -21.34
CA GLU A 481 3.33 -14.42 -20.83
C GLU A 481 2.54 -13.49 -19.90
N ILE A 482 1.27 -13.22 -20.25
CA ILE A 482 0.40 -12.33 -19.47
C ILE A 482 -0.68 -13.18 -18.80
N LYS A 483 -0.57 -13.34 -17.48
CA LYS A 483 -1.54 -14.08 -16.66
C LYS A 483 -2.52 -13.09 -16.02
N TYR A 484 -3.81 -13.19 -16.38
CA TYR A 484 -4.89 -12.38 -15.77
C TYR A 484 -5.50 -13.02 -14.51
N ASN A 485 -5.14 -14.27 -14.19
CA ASN A 485 -5.60 -15.02 -13.01
C ASN A 485 -7.13 -15.09 -12.84
N THR A 486 -7.87 -14.92 -13.93
CA THR A 486 -9.32 -15.05 -13.98
C THR A 486 -9.74 -15.51 -15.38
N PRO A 487 -10.79 -16.34 -15.52
CA PRO A 487 -11.31 -16.68 -16.83
C PRO A 487 -11.81 -15.43 -17.55
N LEU A 488 -11.30 -15.19 -18.76
CA LEU A 488 -11.75 -14.10 -19.62
C LEU A 488 -12.97 -14.55 -20.43
N GLN A 489 -13.94 -13.65 -20.60
CA GLN A 489 -15.04 -13.88 -21.53
C GLN A 489 -14.49 -13.83 -22.96
N LYS A 490 -14.81 -14.84 -23.77
CA LYS A 490 -14.49 -14.83 -25.21
C LYS A 490 -15.41 -13.83 -25.89
N GLY A 491 -14.82 -12.79 -26.47
CA GLY A 491 -15.57 -11.68 -27.03
C GLY A 491 -16.24 -11.97 -28.36
N THR A 492 -17.29 -11.20 -28.64
CA THR A 492 -17.73 -10.88 -30.02
C THR A 492 -16.79 -9.84 -30.64
N PHE A 493 -16.98 -9.42 -31.90
CA PHE A 493 -16.12 -8.44 -32.59
C PHE A 493 -15.87 -7.13 -31.79
N LEU A 494 -16.77 -6.75 -30.88
CA LEU A 494 -16.68 -5.56 -30.04
C LEU A 494 -15.95 -5.78 -28.69
N GLU A 495 -15.71 -7.03 -28.29
CA GLU A 495 -15.18 -7.42 -26.97
C GLU A 495 -13.83 -8.16 -27.09
N LYS A 496 -13.00 -7.72 -28.04
CA LYS A 496 -11.68 -8.32 -28.32
C LYS A 496 -10.56 -7.77 -27.45
N LEU A 497 -9.50 -8.54 -27.27
CA LEU A 497 -8.26 -8.04 -26.69
C LEU A 497 -7.60 -7.04 -27.66
N PHE A 498 -7.30 -5.84 -27.16
CA PHE A 498 -6.62 -4.79 -27.92
C PHE A 498 -5.46 -4.21 -27.11
N THR A 499 -4.40 -3.79 -27.81
CA THR A 499 -3.21 -3.17 -27.21
C THR A 499 -3.22 -1.66 -27.43
N TYR A 500 -2.78 -0.91 -26.41
CA TYR A 500 -2.54 0.52 -26.49
C TYR A 500 -1.37 0.91 -25.59
N PRO A 501 -0.44 1.80 -26.03
CA PRO A 501 -0.38 2.49 -27.33
C PRO A 501 0.15 1.59 -28.47
N GLN A 502 0.14 2.12 -29.71
CA GLN A 502 0.74 1.47 -30.88
C GLN A 502 2.25 1.22 -30.64
N ILE A 503 2.73 0.05 -31.07
CA ILE A 503 4.15 -0.32 -30.96
C ILE A 503 4.80 -0.08 -32.31
N THR A 504 5.99 0.49 -32.33
CA THR A 504 6.75 0.66 -33.56
C THR A 504 7.77 -0.46 -33.69
N VAL A 505 7.67 -1.27 -34.74
CA VAL A 505 8.60 -2.36 -35.07
C VAL A 505 9.29 -2.07 -36.40
N LEU A 506 10.55 -2.48 -36.53
CA LEU A 506 11.24 -2.50 -37.81
C LEU A 506 10.89 -3.81 -38.50
N ASP A 507 10.41 -3.74 -39.74
CA ASP A 507 10.25 -4.94 -40.57
C ASP A 507 11.62 -5.48 -41.04
N SER A 508 11.61 -6.62 -41.73
CA SER A 508 12.81 -7.25 -42.31
C SER A 508 13.56 -6.36 -43.32
N SER A 509 12.97 -5.24 -43.71
CA SER A 509 13.55 -4.24 -44.60
C SER A 509 13.93 -2.95 -43.86
N ALA A 510 14.04 -3.00 -42.53
CA ALA A 510 14.38 -1.88 -41.66
C ALA A 510 13.43 -0.66 -41.79
N THR A 511 12.20 -0.88 -42.26
CA THR A 511 11.17 0.16 -42.32
C THR A 511 10.38 0.16 -41.02
N SER A 512 10.21 1.35 -40.45
CA SER A 512 9.42 1.56 -39.23
C SER A 512 7.93 1.38 -39.50
N ARG A 513 7.28 0.45 -38.80
CA ARG A 513 5.85 0.12 -38.91
C ARG A 513 5.19 0.22 -37.54
N ASN A 514 4.00 0.82 -37.49
CA ASN A 514 3.17 0.78 -36.29
C ASN A 514 2.32 -0.49 -36.31
N VAL A 515 2.39 -1.26 -35.23
CA VAL A 515 1.67 -2.52 -35.03
C VAL A 515 0.86 -2.48 -33.74
N PHE A 516 -0.24 -3.23 -33.74
CA PHE A 516 -1.06 -3.51 -32.57
C PHE A 516 -1.18 -5.03 -32.44
N PHE A 517 -1.24 -5.54 -31.21
CA PHE A 517 -1.74 -6.89 -31.00
C PHE A 517 -3.26 -6.80 -30.90
N GLU A 518 -3.93 -7.48 -31.82
CA GLU A 518 -5.35 -7.70 -31.83
C GLU A 518 -5.59 -9.21 -31.73
N GLU A 519 -6.54 -9.59 -30.91
CA GLU A 519 -7.08 -10.94 -30.93
C GLU A 519 -7.75 -11.18 -32.28
N VAL A 520 -7.24 -12.13 -33.07
CA VAL A 520 -7.92 -12.56 -34.29
C VAL A 520 -9.07 -13.47 -33.86
N PRO A 521 -10.34 -13.05 -34.06
CA PRO A 521 -11.49 -13.82 -33.65
C PRO A 521 -11.72 -14.92 -34.70
N GLU A 522 -10.86 -15.93 -34.72
CA GLU A 522 -11.05 -17.23 -35.40
C GLU A 522 -9.77 -18.07 -35.23
N SER A 523 -9.58 -18.67 -34.06
CA SER A 523 -8.69 -19.83 -33.93
C SER A 523 -9.53 -21.09 -33.83
N TYR A 524 -10.17 -21.46 -34.94
CA TYR A 524 -10.49 -22.87 -35.14
C TYR A 524 -9.16 -23.58 -35.33
N THR A 525 -8.59 -24.14 -34.26
CA THR A 525 -7.31 -24.87 -34.31
C THR A 525 -7.47 -26.27 -34.92
N GLY A 526 -8.17 -26.36 -36.05
CA GLY A 526 -8.44 -27.62 -36.75
C GLY A 526 -7.86 -27.62 -38.17
N VAL A 527 -7.88 -28.78 -38.83
CA VAL A 527 -7.49 -28.90 -40.23
C VAL A 527 -8.56 -28.25 -41.10
N ASP A 528 -8.21 -27.17 -41.81
CA ASP A 528 -9.17 -26.36 -42.56
C ASP A 528 -9.47 -26.96 -43.94
N SER A 529 -8.44 -27.42 -44.65
CA SER A 529 -8.54 -28.05 -45.96
C SER A 529 -7.44 -29.08 -46.16
N ILE A 530 -7.60 -29.98 -47.13
CA ILE A 530 -6.56 -30.95 -47.50
C ILE A 530 -6.37 -30.87 -49.02
N ASP A 531 -5.18 -30.47 -49.44
CA ASP A 531 -4.82 -30.35 -50.84
C ASP A 531 -4.12 -31.60 -51.35
N ILE A 532 -4.51 -32.04 -52.54
CA ILE A 532 -3.93 -33.21 -53.19
C ILE A 532 -2.72 -32.76 -54.02
N VAL A 533 -1.54 -33.25 -53.66
CA VAL A 533 -0.29 -33.01 -54.38
C VAL A 533 -0.09 -34.05 -55.48
N ASN A 534 -0.46 -35.31 -55.20
CA ASN A 534 -0.50 -36.38 -56.17
C ASN A 534 -1.78 -37.21 -55.97
N ALA A 535 -2.56 -37.36 -57.05
CA ALA A 535 -3.83 -38.08 -57.03
C ALA A 535 -3.68 -39.61 -56.94
N GLY A 536 -2.47 -40.14 -57.16
CA GLY A 536 -2.17 -41.56 -57.15
C GLY A 536 -2.90 -42.35 -58.25
N ILE A 537 -2.85 -43.69 -58.16
CA ILE A 537 -3.49 -44.62 -59.09
C ILE A 537 -4.10 -45.83 -58.36
N ASN A 538 -5.09 -46.48 -58.98
CA ASN A 538 -5.78 -47.69 -58.52
C ASN A 538 -6.50 -47.59 -57.18
N TYR A 539 -6.95 -46.39 -56.79
CA TYR A 539 -7.78 -46.21 -55.59
C TYR A 539 -9.24 -46.61 -55.85
N ASN A 540 -9.92 -47.20 -54.87
CA ASN A 540 -11.36 -47.48 -54.94
C ASN A 540 -12.12 -46.94 -53.71
N ASN A 541 -11.71 -47.28 -52.49
CA ASN A 541 -12.33 -46.77 -51.27
C ASN A 541 -11.27 -46.36 -50.22
N PRO A 542 -10.49 -45.30 -50.52
CA PRO A 542 -9.39 -44.86 -49.67
C PRO A 542 -9.86 -44.41 -48.29
N THR A 543 -9.13 -44.84 -47.26
CA THR A 543 -9.23 -44.32 -45.90
C THR A 543 -8.22 -43.19 -45.73
N VAL A 544 -8.72 -41.98 -45.42
CA VAL A 544 -7.90 -40.80 -45.12
C VAL A 544 -7.73 -40.70 -43.61
N THR A 545 -6.49 -40.87 -43.14
CA THR A 545 -6.15 -40.73 -41.73
C THR A 545 -5.37 -39.44 -41.52
N ILE A 546 -5.86 -38.59 -40.62
CA ILE A 546 -5.18 -37.36 -40.23
C ILE A 546 -4.48 -37.62 -38.90
N THR A 547 -3.16 -37.42 -38.87
CA THR A 547 -2.33 -37.57 -37.67
C THR A 547 -1.59 -36.26 -37.40
N GLY A 548 -1.08 -36.05 -36.18
CA GLY A 548 -0.44 -34.80 -35.81
C GLY A 548 -0.46 -34.57 -34.30
N ASP A 549 -0.32 -33.31 -33.91
CA ASP A 549 -0.37 -32.85 -32.51
C ASP A 549 -1.79 -32.54 -32.00
N GLY A 550 -2.77 -32.46 -32.90
CA GLY A 550 -4.19 -32.28 -32.58
C GLY A 550 -4.99 -33.57 -32.45
N ILE A 551 -6.27 -33.42 -32.08
CA ILE A 551 -7.22 -34.53 -31.91
C ILE A 551 -8.51 -34.34 -32.71
N GLY A 552 -9.07 -35.45 -33.19
CA GLY A 552 -10.45 -35.51 -33.69
C GLY A 552 -10.69 -35.03 -35.13
N ALA A 553 -9.64 -34.73 -35.91
CA ALA A 553 -9.83 -34.41 -37.32
C ALA A 553 -10.15 -35.67 -38.16
N THR A 554 -11.12 -35.56 -39.05
CA THR A 554 -11.50 -36.65 -39.98
C THR A 554 -11.76 -36.08 -41.37
N ALA A 555 -11.46 -36.86 -42.41
CA ALA A 555 -11.70 -36.49 -43.80
C ALA A 555 -12.11 -37.71 -44.63
N THR A 556 -12.74 -37.46 -45.77
CA THR A 556 -13.14 -38.48 -46.75
C THR A 556 -12.61 -38.11 -48.12
N ALA A 557 -12.26 -39.12 -48.92
CA ALA A 557 -11.72 -38.94 -50.27
C ALA A 557 -12.74 -39.38 -51.33
N GLN A 558 -12.90 -38.58 -52.38
CA GLN A 558 -13.70 -38.94 -53.54
C GLN A 558 -12.78 -39.44 -54.67
N VAL A 559 -13.07 -40.62 -55.20
CA VAL A 559 -12.29 -41.26 -56.27
C VAL A 559 -13.03 -41.20 -57.60
N VAL A 560 -12.31 -40.88 -58.67
CA VAL A 560 -12.82 -40.91 -60.06
C VAL A 560 -11.80 -41.62 -60.95
N ASN A 561 -12.24 -42.66 -61.68
CA ASN A 561 -11.40 -43.45 -62.58
C ASN A 561 -10.09 -43.96 -61.94
N GLY A 562 -10.16 -44.40 -60.68
CA GLY A 562 -9.02 -44.94 -59.94
C GLY A 562 -8.05 -43.90 -59.37
N LYS A 563 -8.38 -42.60 -59.42
CA LYS A 563 -7.56 -41.50 -58.87
C LYS A 563 -8.33 -40.68 -57.84
N ILE A 564 -7.64 -40.15 -56.83
CA ILE A 564 -8.26 -39.29 -55.82
C ILE A 564 -8.51 -37.90 -56.42
N ARG A 565 -9.77 -37.48 -56.45
CA ARG A 565 -10.20 -36.22 -57.07
C ARG A 565 -10.30 -35.08 -56.08
N THR A 566 -10.84 -35.34 -54.89
CA THR A 566 -11.00 -34.37 -53.80
C THR A 566 -10.89 -35.07 -52.46
N ILE A 567 -10.37 -34.38 -51.45
CA ILE A 567 -10.41 -34.79 -50.05
C ILE A 567 -11.20 -33.73 -49.30
N THR A 568 -12.29 -34.12 -48.65
CA THR A 568 -13.16 -33.22 -47.90
C THR A 568 -13.04 -33.52 -46.42
N VAL A 569 -12.64 -32.51 -45.65
CA VAL A 569 -12.59 -32.59 -44.19
C VAL A 569 -14.02 -32.64 -43.65
N THR A 570 -14.35 -33.75 -42.97
CA THR A 570 -15.67 -34.00 -42.39
C THR A 570 -15.76 -33.54 -40.93
N ASN A 571 -14.64 -33.50 -40.22
CA ASN A 571 -14.50 -32.86 -38.91
C ASN A 571 -13.12 -32.20 -38.84
N LYS A 572 -13.08 -30.90 -38.54
CA LYS A 572 -11.81 -30.14 -38.48
C LYS A 572 -10.94 -30.51 -37.27
N GLY A 573 -11.52 -31.10 -36.23
CA GLY A 573 -10.81 -31.39 -34.98
C GLY A 573 -10.35 -30.13 -34.23
N SER A 574 -9.44 -30.28 -33.28
CA SER A 574 -8.89 -29.17 -32.48
C SER A 574 -7.46 -29.41 -32.03
N GLY A 575 -6.68 -28.34 -31.86
CA GLY A 575 -5.31 -28.34 -31.38
C GLY A 575 -4.24 -28.70 -32.42
N TYR A 576 -4.54 -28.71 -33.72
CA TYR A 576 -3.55 -28.98 -34.75
C TYR A 576 -2.68 -27.74 -35.01
N THR A 577 -1.37 -27.83 -34.76
CA THR A 577 -0.38 -26.89 -35.31
C THR A 577 0.41 -27.49 -36.47
N ARG A 578 0.44 -28.84 -36.57
CA ARG A 578 0.93 -29.58 -37.73
C ARG A 578 0.09 -30.86 -37.93
N ALA A 579 -0.46 -31.04 -39.12
CA ALA A 579 -1.21 -32.23 -39.51
C ALA A 579 -0.53 -32.96 -40.67
N TYR A 580 -0.57 -34.28 -40.62
CA TYR A 580 -0.06 -35.19 -41.64
C TYR A 580 -1.21 -36.04 -42.16
N VAL A 581 -1.38 -36.06 -43.48
CA VAL A 581 -2.42 -36.83 -44.15
C VAL A 581 -1.81 -38.12 -44.68
N ASN A 582 -2.34 -39.25 -44.23
CA ASN A 582 -2.00 -40.56 -44.77
C ASN A 582 -3.21 -41.16 -45.48
N ILE A 583 -3.00 -41.71 -46.68
CA ILE A 583 -4.07 -42.26 -47.50
C ILE A 583 -3.74 -43.71 -47.83
N VAL A 584 -4.60 -44.63 -47.41
CA VAL A 584 -4.43 -46.08 -47.59
C VAL A 584 -5.67 -46.67 -48.24
N ASP A 585 -5.49 -47.65 -49.13
CA ASP A 585 -6.58 -48.37 -49.80
C ASP A 585 -6.39 -49.89 -49.68
N ASP A 586 -7.48 -50.64 -49.69
CA ASP A 586 -7.49 -52.08 -49.40
C ASP A 586 -7.02 -52.97 -50.57
N ARG A 587 -6.90 -52.42 -51.78
CA ARG A 587 -6.75 -53.19 -53.05
C ARG A 587 -5.69 -52.66 -54.02
N ASN A 588 -4.55 -52.19 -53.49
CA ASN A 588 -3.34 -51.76 -54.25
C ASN A 588 -3.32 -50.29 -54.73
N GLY A 589 -4.07 -49.38 -54.10
CA GLY A 589 -3.91 -47.94 -54.34
C GLY A 589 -2.52 -47.45 -53.86
N SER A 590 -1.78 -46.72 -54.70
CA SER A 590 -0.43 -46.23 -54.37
C SER A 590 -0.16 -44.82 -54.90
N GLU A 591 0.88 -44.20 -54.34
CA GLU A 591 1.48 -42.91 -54.77
C GLU A 591 0.64 -41.65 -54.51
N ALA A 592 -0.50 -41.74 -53.82
CA ALA A 592 -1.23 -40.54 -53.43
C ALA A 592 -0.47 -39.74 -52.35
N ILE A 593 -0.41 -38.42 -52.53
CA ILE A 593 0.22 -37.49 -51.58
C ILE A 593 -0.74 -36.32 -51.37
N ALA A 594 -1.01 -35.98 -50.13
CA ALA A 594 -1.85 -34.84 -49.74
C ALA A 594 -1.26 -34.09 -48.54
N ILE A 595 -1.57 -32.80 -48.42
CA ILE A 595 -1.09 -31.90 -47.38
C ILE A 595 -2.29 -31.22 -46.71
N ALA A 596 -2.29 -31.15 -45.38
CA ALA A 596 -3.33 -30.59 -44.52
C ALA A 596 -3.01 -29.18 -44.03
#